data_AF-A0A1G4JIA9-F1
#
_entry.id   AF-A0A1G4JIA9-F1
#
_cell.length_a   1.000
_cell.length_b   1.000
_cell.length_c   1.000
_cell.angle_alpha   90.00
_cell.angle_beta   90.00
_cell.angle_gamma   90.00
#
_symmetry.space_group_name_H-M   'P 1'
#
loop_
_entity.id
_entity.type
_entity.pdbx_description
1 polymer ?
#
loop_
_entity_poly.entity_id
_entity_poly.type
_entity_poly.pdbx_seq_one_letter_code
_entity_poly.pdbx_strand_id
1 'polypeptide(L)'
;MSIPSLEAQLDREINIIIKAQSDTAISEAQREIEANHAYINETQLKNLLDLHDNVFQNQCVLPLQKLYQKYSQMSLQEGDVQNWAELVDRDLRVLEATVDKVRSNRQEN
;
A
#
# COMPACT_ATOMS: atom_id res chain seq x y z
N MET A 1 79.19 18.83 -7.71
CA MET A 1 77.76 18.53 -7.93
C MET A 1 77.10 19.83 -8.35
N SER A 2 76.48 19.86 -9.53
CA SER A 2 75.90 21.07 -10.14
C SER A 2 74.58 21.41 -9.44
N ILE A 3 74.46 22.62 -8.91
CA ILE A 3 73.21 23.12 -8.32
C ILE A 3 72.22 23.29 -9.48
N PRO A 4 71.06 22.61 -9.47
CA PRO A 4 70.07 22.77 -10.52
C PRO A 4 69.57 24.22 -10.53
N SER A 5 69.42 24.80 -11.71
CA SER A 5 68.92 26.17 -11.86
C SER A 5 67.54 26.31 -11.19
N LEU A 6 67.24 27.52 -10.72
CA LEU A 6 65.95 27.83 -10.09
C LEU A 6 64.78 27.45 -11.01
N GLU A 7 64.95 27.66 -12.32
CA GLU A 7 63.98 27.27 -13.36
C GLU A 7 63.74 25.76 -13.39
N ALA A 8 64.79 24.94 -13.32
CA ALA A 8 64.65 23.49 -13.32
C ALA A 8 64.01 22.93 -12.05
N GLN A 9 64.14 23.65 -10.93
CA GLN A 9 63.44 23.32 -9.68
C GLN A 9 61.96 23.72 -9.78
N LEU A 10 61.67 24.92 -10.31
CA LEU A 10 60.31 25.41 -10.51
C LEU A 10 59.52 24.50 -11.46
N ASP A 11 60.13 24.07 -12.58
CA ASP A 11 59.51 23.16 -13.55
C ASP A 11 59.20 21.78 -12.98
N ARG A 12 60.01 21.32 -12.01
CA ARG A 12 59.74 20.06 -11.29
C ARG A 12 58.57 20.19 -10.35
N GLU A 13 58.52 21.26 -9.55
CA GLU A 13 57.40 21.52 -8.63
C GLU A 13 56.09 21.71 -9.40
N ILE A 14 56.11 22.46 -10.50
CA ILE A 14 54.94 22.63 -11.38
C ILE A 14 54.50 21.29 -11.98
N ASN A 15 55.43 20.45 -12.43
CA ASN A 15 55.09 19.11 -12.92
C ASN A 15 54.49 18.21 -11.84
N ILE A 16 54.97 18.32 -10.60
CA ILE A 16 54.42 17.56 -9.46
C ILE A 16 52.98 18.01 -9.20
N ILE A 17 52.71 19.31 -9.22
CA ILE A 17 51.36 19.86 -9.01
C ILE A 17 50.41 19.48 -10.16
N ILE A 18 50.84 19.59 -11.41
CA ILE A 18 50.02 19.22 -12.58
C ILE A 18 49.72 17.73 -12.60
N LYS A 19 50.66 16.89 -12.14
CA LYS A 19 50.50 15.43 -12.08
C LYS A 19 49.91 14.94 -10.76
N ALA A 20 49.70 15.81 -9.78
CA ALA A 20 49.01 15.47 -8.56
C ALA A 20 47.51 15.30 -8.87
N GLN A 21 47.15 14.10 -9.33
CA GLN A 21 45.78 13.59 -9.25
C GLN A 21 45.46 13.30 -7.79
N SER A 22 45.40 14.34 -6.96
CA SER A 22 44.84 14.23 -5.62
C SER A 22 43.34 14.41 -5.74
N ASP A 23 42.60 13.35 -5.43
CA ASP A 23 41.15 13.46 -5.21
C ASP A 23 40.91 14.60 -4.21
N THR A 24 40.28 15.66 -4.68
CA THR A 24 39.93 16.77 -3.79
C THR A 24 38.79 16.33 -2.88
N ALA A 25 38.69 16.92 -1.69
CA ALA A 25 37.56 16.66 -0.79
C ALA A 25 36.19 16.87 -1.48
N ILE A 26 36.14 17.75 -2.49
CA ILE A 26 34.96 17.99 -3.33
C ILE A 26 34.70 16.80 -4.26
N SER A 27 35.72 16.23 -4.89
CA SER A 27 35.61 15.02 -5.74
C SER A 27 35.14 13.80 -4.93
N GLU A 28 35.59 13.68 -3.69
CA GLU A 28 35.19 12.62 -2.77
C GLU A 28 33.72 12.77 -2.34
N ALA A 29 33.32 13.97 -1.92
CA ALA A 29 31.93 14.28 -1.58
C ALA A 29 30.98 14.08 -2.77
N GLN A 30 31.41 14.43 -3.99
CA GLN A 30 30.60 14.23 -5.18
C GLN A 30 30.41 12.74 -5.50
N ARG A 31 31.44 11.91 -5.34
CA ARG A 31 31.31 10.45 -5.49
C ARG A 31 30.35 9.85 -4.47
N GLU A 32 30.36 10.31 -3.22
CA GLU A 32 29.38 9.85 -2.21
C GLU A 32 27.95 10.26 -2.57
N ILE A 33 27.75 11.47 -3.08
CA ILE A 33 26.43 11.93 -3.53
C ILE A 33 25.93 11.05 -4.69
N GLU A 34 26.78 10.77 -5.66
CA GLU A 34 26.45 9.92 -6.81
C GLU A 34 26.15 8.48 -6.39
N ALA A 35 26.94 7.91 -5.47
CA ALA A 35 26.73 6.57 -4.93
C ALA A 35 25.41 6.47 -4.14
N ASN A 36 25.11 7.48 -3.31
CA ASN A 36 23.85 7.53 -2.57
C ASN A 36 22.65 7.68 -3.51
N HIS A 37 22.76 8.50 -4.55
CA HIS A 37 21.71 8.66 -5.54
C HIS A 37 21.43 7.35 -6.29
N ALA A 38 22.48 6.60 -6.67
CA ALA A 38 22.34 5.29 -7.26
C ALA A 38 21.64 4.30 -6.31
N TYR A 39 22.06 4.26 -5.04
CA TYR A 39 21.47 3.37 -4.03
C TYR A 39 19.98 3.67 -3.78
N ILE A 40 19.61 4.96 -3.67
CA ILE A 40 18.22 5.38 -3.47
C ILE A 40 17.35 4.91 -4.64
N ASN A 41 17.79 5.15 -5.88
CA ASN A 41 16.99 4.83 -7.05
C ASN A 41 16.95 3.32 -7.35
N GLU A 42 18.09 2.63 -7.30
CA GLU A 42 18.18 1.24 -7.74
C GLU A 42 17.70 0.26 -6.67
N THR A 43 17.83 0.62 -5.39
CA THR A 43 17.46 -0.26 -4.28
C THR A 43 16.22 0.22 -3.57
N GLN A 44 16.23 1.43 -3.00
CA GLN A 44 15.15 1.86 -2.11
C GLN A 44 13.84 2.11 -2.87
N LEU A 45 13.88 2.83 -3.99
CA LEU A 45 12.70 3.09 -4.81
C LEU A 45 12.14 1.80 -5.39
N LYS A 46 13.00 0.90 -5.87
CA LYS A 46 12.58 -0.40 -6.39
C LYS A 46 11.88 -1.24 -5.32
N ASN A 47 12.42 -1.29 -4.10
CA ASN A 47 11.81 -2.00 -2.99
C ASN A 47 10.47 -1.36 -2.57
N LEU A 48 10.37 -0.02 -2.62
CA LEU A 48 9.13 0.68 -2.31
C LEU A 48 8.03 0.38 -3.33
N LEU A 49 8.38 0.35 -4.62
CA LEU A 49 7.45 -0.03 -5.68
C LEU A 49 6.96 -1.47 -5.50
N ASP A 50 7.85 -2.42 -5.22
CA ASP A 50 7.45 -3.81 -4.97
C ASP A 50 6.57 -3.94 -3.71
N LEU A 51 6.89 -3.21 -2.64
CA LEU A 51 6.05 -3.18 -1.44
C LEU A 51 4.65 -2.64 -1.72
N HIS A 52 4.54 -1.55 -2.47
CA HIS A 52 3.25 -0.94 -2.79
C HIS A 52 2.46 -1.80 -3.80
N ASP A 53 3.06 -2.13 -4.93
CA ASP A 53 2.36 -2.76 -6.05
C ASP A 53 2.13 -4.24 -5.81
N ASN A 54 3.02 -4.91 -5.10
CA ASN A 54 2.96 -6.36 -4.94
C ASN A 54 2.41 -6.74 -3.58
N VAL A 55 2.99 -6.21 -2.49
CA VAL A 55 2.54 -6.57 -1.14
C VAL A 55 1.21 -5.90 -0.81
N PHE A 56 1.12 -4.58 -0.94
CA PHE A 56 -0.08 -3.87 -0.52
C PHE A 56 -1.28 -4.16 -1.43
N GLN A 57 -1.13 -4.12 -2.76
CA GLN A 57 -2.25 -4.46 -3.64
C GLN A 57 -2.69 -5.92 -3.52
N ASN A 58 -1.77 -6.88 -3.58
CA ASN A 58 -2.16 -8.29 -3.63
C ASN A 58 -2.55 -8.86 -2.27
N GLN A 59 -1.92 -8.41 -1.18
CA GLN A 59 -2.16 -8.97 0.15
C GLN A 59 -3.17 -8.16 0.98
N CYS A 60 -3.35 -6.87 0.69
CA CYS A 60 -4.29 -6.03 1.44
C CYS A 60 -5.52 -5.65 0.60
N VAL A 61 -5.33 -4.97 -0.53
CA VAL A 61 -6.44 -4.38 -1.30
C VAL A 61 -7.34 -5.44 -1.94
N LEU A 62 -6.77 -6.40 -2.67
CA LEU A 62 -7.55 -7.44 -3.33
C LEU A 62 -8.34 -8.32 -2.34
N PRO A 63 -7.78 -8.77 -1.20
CA PRO A 63 -8.56 -9.49 -0.19
C PRO A 63 -9.68 -8.64 0.41
N LEU A 64 -9.44 -7.35 0.66
CA LEU A 64 -10.47 -6.46 1.19
C LEU A 64 -11.62 -6.27 0.18
N GLN A 65 -11.32 -6.09 -1.10
CA GLN A 65 -12.32 -5.98 -2.16
C GLN A 65 -13.14 -7.27 -2.30
N LYS A 66 -12.48 -8.44 -2.22
CA LYS A 66 -13.18 -9.74 -2.21
C LYS A 66 -14.11 -9.88 -1.02
N LEU A 67 -13.67 -9.46 0.17
CA LEU A 67 -14.48 -9.42 1.38
C LEU A 67 -15.70 -8.51 1.17
N TYR A 68 -15.48 -7.27 0.72
CA TYR A 68 -16.55 -6.33 0.44
C TYR A 68 -17.56 -6.89 -0.57
N GLN A 69 -17.11 -7.50 -1.67
CA GLN A 69 -18.01 -8.11 -2.66
C GLN A 69 -18.82 -9.26 -2.07
N LYS A 70 -18.17 -10.14 -1.28
CA LYS A 70 -18.85 -11.27 -0.62
C LYS A 70 -19.97 -10.79 0.29
N TYR A 71 -19.71 -9.77 1.10
CA TYR A 71 -20.69 -9.28 2.06
C TYR A 71 -21.68 -8.27 1.48
N SER A 72 -21.32 -7.52 0.44
CA SER A 72 -22.26 -6.62 -0.26
C SER A 72 -23.28 -7.40 -1.10
N GLN A 73 -22.92 -8.59 -1.61
CA GLN A 73 -23.90 -9.50 -2.20
C GLN A 73 -24.82 -10.12 -1.14
N MET A 74 -24.32 -10.40 0.07
CA MET A 74 -25.16 -10.83 1.19
C MET A 74 -26.07 -9.71 1.71
N SER A 75 -25.63 -8.45 1.71
CA SER A 75 -26.49 -7.33 2.07
C SER A 75 -27.57 -7.06 1.03
N LEU A 76 -27.34 -7.39 -0.25
CA LEU A 76 -28.41 -7.39 -1.27
C LEU A 76 -29.47 -8.49 -1.04
N GLN A 77 -29.16 -9.51 -0.24
CA GLN A 77 -30.14 -10.47 0.28
C GLN A 77 -30.89 -9.97 1.53
N GLU A 78 -30.65 -8.74 2.04
CA GLU A 78 -31.47 -8.17 3.14
C GLU A 78 -32.95 -8.00 2.76
N GLY A 79 -33.29 -8.06 1.47
CA GLY A 79 -34.67 -8.25 1.02
C GLY A 79 -35.31 -9.52 1.57
N ASP A 80 -34.53 -10.56 1.89
CA ASP A 80 -35.04 -11.78 2.52
C ASP A 80 -35.51 -11.49 3.95
N VAL A 81 -34.76 -10.77 4.79
CA VAL A 81 -35.14 -10.59 6.20
C VAL A 81 -36.46 -9.84 6.32
N GLN A 82 -36.65 -8.79 5.53
CA GLN A 82 -37.92 -8.06 5.51
C GLN A 82 -39.07 -8.90 4.93
N ASN A 83 -38.82 -9.67 3.87
CA ASN A 83 -39.82 -10.56 3.27
C ASN A 83 -40.19 -11.73 4.22
N TRP A 84 -39.23 -12.27 4.96
CA TRP A 84 -39.46 -13.26 6.02
C TRP A 84 -40.29 -12.66 7.16
N ALA A 85 -40.00 -11.42 7.58
CA ALA A 85 -40.79 -10.73 8.59
C ALA A 85 -42.24 -10.49 8.14
N GLU A 86 -42.45 -10.08 6.88
CA GLU A 86 -43.78 -9.88 6.30
C GLU A 86 -44.57 -11.20 6.19
N LEU A 87 -43.91 -12.31 5.81
CA LEU A 87 -44.53 -13.64 5.79
C LEU A 87 -44.94 -14.12 7.18
N VAL A 88 -44.06 -13.95 8.18
CA VAL A 88 -44.34 -14.34 9.57
C VAL A 88 -45.48 -13.50 10.16
N ASP A 89 -45.52 -12.19 9.92
CA ASP A 89 -46.62 -11.31 10.39
C ASP A 89 -47.96 -11.72 9.78
N ARG A 90 -47.98 -12.04 8.48
CA ARG A 90 -49.19 -12.53 7.80
C ARG A 90 -49.69 -13.83 8.43
N ASP A 91 -48.81 -14.78 8.66
CA ASP A 91 -49.18 -16.09 9.20
C ASP A 91 -49.68 -15.97 10.65
N LEU A 92 -49.10 -15.08 11.45
CA LEU A 92 -49.60 -14.75 12.80
C LEU A 92 -51.03 -14.19 12.76
N ARG A 93 -51.33 -13.23 11.87
CA ARG A 93 -52.69 -12.68 11.73
C ARG A 93 -53.72 -13.71 11.32
N VAL A 94 -53.34 -14.65 10.45
CA VAL A 94 -54.23 -15.76 10.04
C VAL A 94 -54.54 -16.65 11.25
N LEU A 95 -53.55 -16.96 12.08
CA LEU A 95 -53.74 -17.73 13.30
C LEU A 95 -54.63 -17.00 14.31
N GLU A 96 -54.38 -15.71 14.53
CA GLU A 96 -55.21 -14.87 15.41
C GLU A 96 -56.67 -14.84 14.94
N ALA A 97 -56.91 -14.53 13.67
CA ALA A 97 -58.27 -14.51 13.10
C ALA A 97 -58.97 -15.87 13.18
N THR A 98 -58.21 -16.96 13.07
CA THR A 98 -58.74 -18.33 13.21
C THR A 98 -59.12 -18.61 14.66
N VAL A 99 -58.26 -18.22 15.62
CA VAL A 99 -58.54 -18.34 17.06
C VAL A 99 -59.78 -17.53 17.45
N ASP A 100 -59.91 -16.30 16.93
CA ASP A 100 -61.06 -15.45 17.21
C ASP A 100 -62.36 -16.06 16.67
N LYS A 101 -62.37 -16.59 15.45
CA LYS A 101 -63.54 -17.33 14.92
C LYS A 101 -63.90 -18.55 15.75
N VAL A 102 -62.90 -19.31 16.22
CA VAL A 102 -63.14 -20.47 17.09
C VAL A 102 -63.72 -20.03 18.43
N ARG A 103 -63.26 -18.91 18.99
CA ARG A 103 -63.79 -18.33 20.23
C ARG A 103 -65.23 -17.84 20.05
N SER A 104 -65.51 -17.10 18.98
CA SER A 104 -66.87 -16.62 18.66
C SER A 104 -67.84 -17.78 18.47
N ASN A 105 -67.47 -18.82 17.72
CA ASN A 105 -68.31 -20.02 17.55
C ASN A 105 -68.56 -20.81 18.86
N ARG A 106 -67.68 -20.68 19.86
CA ARG A 106 -67.87 -21.26 21.20
C ARG A 106 -68.71 -20.40 22.12
N GLN A 107 -68.87 -19.11 21.83
CA GLN A 107 -69.73 -18.19 22.58
C GLN A 107 -71.16 -18.12 22.02
N GLU A 108 -71.35 -18.49 20.75
CA GLU A 108 -72.66 -18.56 20.08
C GLU A 108 -73.40 -19.91 20.25
N ASN A 109 -72.76 -20.91 20.89
CA ASN A 109 -73.39 -22.15 21.36
C ASN A 109 -73.48 -22.16 22.89
#